data_AF-A0A4Q3X4B4-F1
#
_entry.id   AF-A0A4Q3X4B4-F1
#
_cell.length_a   1.000
_cell.length_b   1.000
_cell.length_c   1.000
_cell.angle_alpha   90.00
_cell.angle_beta   90.00
_cell.angle_gamma   90.00
#
_symmetry.space_group_name_H-M   'P 1'
#
loop_
_entity.id
_entity.type
_entity.pdbx_description
1 polymer ?
#
loop_
_entity_poly.entity_id
_entity_poly.type
_entity_poly.pdbx_seq_one_letter_code
_entity_poly.pdbx_strand_id
1 'polypeptide(L)'
;MTHCSLFRFSLLVSVSASLAATPPASAQKPDPLITGFTAPPEATRPRCYWYWMDGNFTKAGITKDLEAMKKVGVGEAYIGIIAGQAGSLPAGVKVFSEPWWELVKHAIREGGRLGVDIGMFNSPGWSQSGGPWIKPQQSMRHVVTSEIRLHGPQRFEGALPTPAGMVNDIATIAFPAPKSDTDTISKHNPKISGDARNSRLFDGDLATSTPAPAGG
;
A
#
# COMPACT_ATOMS: atom_id res chain seq x y z
N MET A 1 -63.76 -62.14 -69.71
CA MET A 1 -64.81 -61.10 -69.85
C MET A 1 -64.79 -60.35 -68.52
N THR A 2 -64.32 -59.12 -68.40
CA THR A 2 -64.79 -57.90 -69.07
C THR A 2 -63.67 -56.84 -68.99
N HIS A 3 -63.48 -56.06 -70.07
CA HIS A 3 -62.59 -54.90 -70.11
C HIS A 3 -63.16 -53.70 -69.34
N CYS A 4 -62.29 -52.88 -68.74
CA CYS A 4 -62.60 -51.48 -68.43
C CYS A 4 -61.32 -50.63 -68.45
N SER A 5 -61.18 -49.78 -69.48
CA SER A 5 -60.13 -48.76 -69.62
C SER A 5 -60.50 -47.51 -68.85
N LEU A 6 -59.58 -46.90 -68.09
CA LEU A 6 -59.71 -45.49 -67.70
C LEU A 6 -58.35 -44.76 -67.60
N PHE A 7 -58.20 -43.83 -68.55
CA PHE A 7 -57.66 -42.47 -68.46
C PHE A 7 -56.36 -42.13 -67.70
N ARG A 8 -55.41 -41.59 -68.48
CA ARG A 8 -54.20 -40.87 -68.06
C ARG A 8 -54.54 -39.47 -67.50
N PHE A 9 -53.87 -39.09 -66.41
CA PHE A 9 -53.60 -37.69 -66.05
C PHE A 9 -52.15 -37.60 -65.57
N SER A 10 -51.26 -37.02 -66.39
CA SER A 10 -49.89 -36.69 -65.99
C SER A 10 -49.91 -35.36 -65.25
N LEU A 11 -49.61 -35.40 -63.95
CA LEU A 11 -49.37 -34.21 -63.14
C LEU A 11 -47.85 -33.93 -63.10
N LEU A 12 -47.39 -32.92 -63.85
CA LEU A 12 -46.02 -32.41 -63.75
C LEU A 12 -45.93 -31.50 -62.52
N VAL A 13 -45.33 -32.01 -61.44
CA VAL A 13 -45.00 -31.22 -60.24
C VAL A 13 -43.66 -30.51 -60.49
N SER A 14 -43.72 -29.21 -60.73
CA SER A 14 -42.53 -28.35 -60.75
C SER A 14 -42.07 -28.10 -59.30
N VAL A 15 -40.96 -28.70 -58.91
CA VAL A 15 -40.31 -28.44 -57.62
C VAL A 15 -39.41 -27.21 -57.79
N SER A 16 -39.92 -26.04 -57.41
CA SER A 16 -39.09 -24.84 -57.26
C SER A 16 -38.32 -24.93 -55.95
N ALA A 17 -37.03 -25.24 -56.04
CA ALA A 17 -36.11 -25.19 -54.91
C ALA A 17 -35.84 -23.73 -54.54
N SER A 18 -36.59 -23.19 -53.58
CA SER A 18 -36.27 -21.92 -52.95
C SER A 18 -35.01 -22.08 -52.09
N LEU A 19 -33.87 -21.62 -52.61
CA LEU A 19 -32.64 -21.45 -51.84
C LEU A 19 -32.90 -20.37 -50.77
N ALA A 20 -33.30 -20.79 -49.57
CA ALA A 20 -33.37 -19.89 -48.43
C ALA A 20 -31.93 -19.48 -48.06
N ALA A 21 -31.55 -18.25 -48.42
CA ALA A 21 -30.29 -17.67 -47.98
C ALA A 21 -30.34 -17.50 -46.44
N THR A 22 -29.65 -18.38 -45.74
CA THR A 22 -29.42 -18.25 -44.30
C THR A 22 -28.68 -16.93 -44.07
N PRO A 23 -29.22 -15.98 -43.28
CA PRO A 23 -28.50 -14.76 -42.99
C PRO A 23 -27.18 -15.12 -42.30
N PRO A 24 -26.06 -14.45 -42.63
CA PRO A 24 -24.79 -14.71 -41.97
C PRO A 24 -25.00 -14.51 -40.47
N ALA A 25 -24.65 -15.53 -39.69
CA ALA A 25 -24.70 -15.46 -38.23
C ALA A 25 -23.93 -14.20 -37.79
N SER A 26 -24.63 -13.28 -37.11
CA SER A 26 -24.00 -12.11 -36.52
C SER A 26 -22.91 -12.60 -35.57
N ALA A 27 -21.64 -12.34 -35.90
CA ALA A 27 -20.52 -12.66 -35.02
C ALA A 27 -20.70 -11.84 -33.74
N GLN A 28 -21.15 -12.51 -32.68
CA GLN A 28 -21.33 -11.90 -31.37
C GLN A 28 -19.96 -11.40 -30.90
N LYS A 29 -19.85 -10.10 -30.63
CA LYS A 29 -18.59 -9.51 -30.14
C LYS A 29 -18.13 -10.30 -28.91
N PRO A 30 -16.85 -10.70 -28.83
CA PRO A 30 -16.32 -11.38 -27.67
C PRO A 30 -16.64 -10.58 -26.41
N ASP A 31 -17.07 -11.26 -25.35
CA ASP A 31 -17.33 -10.63 -24.05
C ASP A 31 -16.05 -9.89 -23.60
N PRO A 32 -16.13 -8.57 -23.33
CA PRO A 32 -14.98 -7.79 -22.87
C PRO A 32 -14.31 -8.36 -21.62
N LEU A 33 -15.06 -8.98 -20.70
CA LEU A 33 -14.51 -9.59 -19.48
C LEU A 33 -13.73 -10.86 -19.81
N ILE A 34 -14.25 -11.71 -20.70
CA ILE A 34 -13.54 -12.90 -21.16
C ILE A 34 -12.25 -12.49 -21.89
N THR A 35 -12.34 -11.45 -22.72
CA THR A 35 -11.19 -10.93 -23.49
C THR A 35 -10.13 -10.35 -22.56
N GLY A 36 -10.52 -9.53 -21.58
CA GLY A 36 -9.59 -8.96 -20.59
C GLY A 36 -9.04 -9.99 -19.60
N PHE A 37 -9.77 -11.07 -19.32
CA PHE A 37 -9.26 -12.15 -18.47
C PHE A 37 -8.25 -13.04 -19.21
N THR A 38 -8.50 -13.33 -20.48
CA THR A 38 -7.61 -14.16 -21.31
C THR A 38 -6.38 -13.40 -21.82
N ALA A 39 -6.51 -12.09 -22.03
CA ALA A 39 -5.40 -11.19 -22.38
C ALA A 39 -5.45 -9.92 -21.51
N PRO A 40 -4.96 -9.99 -20.25
CA PRO A 40 -4.98 -8.85 -19.35
C PRO A 40 -4.19 -7.65 -19.90
N PRO A 41 -4.71 -6.42 -19.73
CA PRO A 41 -4.01 -5.22 -20.20
C PRO A 41 -2.73 -4.98 -19.38
N GLU A 42 -1.78 -4.24 -19.93
CA GLU A 42 -0.48 -4.00 -19.25
C GLU A 42 -0.64 -3.34 -17.88
N ALA A 43 -1.66 -2.51 -17.69
CA ALA A 43 -1.97 -1.84 -16.42
C ALA A 43 -2.28 -2.81 -15.26
N THR A 44 -2.61 -4.08 -15.54
CA THR A 44 -2.86 -5.10 -14.51
C THR A 44 -1.62 -5.92 -14.17
N ARG A 45 -0.46 -5.66 -14.80
CA ARG A 45 0.78 -6.35 -14.46
C ARG A 45 1.16 -6.08 -12.99
N PRO A 46 1.63 -7.09 -12.25
CA PRO A 46 2.07 -6.91 -10.88
C PRO A 46 3.31 -6.02 -10.84
N ARG A 47 3.53 -5.42 -9.67
CA ARG A 47 4.69 -4.61 -9.35
C ARG A 47 5.48 -5.30 -8.23
N CYS A 48 6.77 -5.02 -8.14
CA CYS A 48 7.59 -5.59 -7.07
C CYS A 48 8.42 -4.53 -6.36
N TYR A 49 8.72 -4.80 -5.09
CA TYR A 49 9.82 -4.14 -4.41
C TYR A 49 11.13 -4.77 -4.86
N TRP A 50 12.07 -3.92 -5.24
CA TRP A 50 13.39 -4.30 -5.68
C TRP A 50 14.41 -3.62 -4.78
N TYR A 51 14.77 -4.33 -3.71
CA TYR A 51 15.65 -3.78 -2.69
C TYR A 51 17.12 -3.90 -3.11
N TRP A 52 17.77 -2.75 -3.15
CA TRP A 52 19.21 -2.63 -3.35
C TRP A 52 19.87 -2.67 -1.98
N MET A 53 20.46 -3.82 -1.68
CA MET A 53 20.96 -4.15 -0.35
C MET A 53 22.44 -3.79 -0.20
N ASP A 54 22.79 -3.06 0.86
CA ASP A 54 24.17 -2.89 1.36
C ASP A 54 25.20 -2.43 0.31
N GLY A 55 24.77 -1.67 -0.69
CA GLY A 55 25.66 -1.22 -1.78
C GLY A 55 25.95 -2.28 -2.85
N ASN A 56 25.35 -3.47 -2.77
CA ASN A 56 25.63 -4.62 -3.62
C ASN A 56 24.72 -4.65 -4.85
N PHE A 57 24.96 -3.73 -5.78
CA PHE A 57 24.25 -3.67 -7.05
C PHE A 57 25.24 -3.28 -8.16
N THR A 58 25.08 -3.90 -9.32
CA THR A 58 25.96 -3.73 -10.49
C THR A 58 25.14 -3.55 -11.75
N LYS A 59 25.70 -2.91 -12.79
CA LYS A 59 25.01 -2.76 -14.08
C LYS A 59 24.56 -4.12 -14.66
N ALA A 60 25.42 -5.12 -14.57
CA ALA A 60 25.14 -6.47 -15.04
C ALA A 60 24.01 -7.14 -14.24
N GLY A 61 24.01 -7.00 -12.91
CA GLY A 61 22.92 -7.51 -12.06
C GLY A 61 21.59 -6.83 -12.38
N ILE A 62 21.59 -5.49 -12.48
CA ILE A 62 20.43 -4.68 -12.85
C ILE A 62 19.81 -5.13 -14.17
N THR A 63 20.62 -5.31 -15.22
CA THR A 63 20.13 -5.78 -16.52
C THR A 63 19.48 -7.17 -16.39
N LYS A 64 20.13 -8.11 -15.69
CA LYS A 64 19.61 -9.47 -15.51
C LYS A 64 18.31 -9.50 -14.70
N ASP A 65 18.22 -8.70 -13.65
CA ASP A 65 17.02 -8.59 -12.82
C ASP A 65 15.84 -8.08 -13.65
N LEU A 66 16.03 -7.02 -14.43
CA LEU A 66 14.98 -6.44 -15.27
C LEU A 66 14.57 -7.37 -16.42
N GLU A 67 15.51 -8.09 -17.02
CA GLU A 67 15.21 -9.13 -18.03
C GLU A 67 14.38 -10.27 -17.42
N ALA A 68 14.72 -10.70 -16.20
CA ALA A 68 13.95 -11.70 -15.48
C ALA A 68 12.54 -11.20 -15.13
N MET A 69 12.41 -9.97 -14.65
CA MET A 69 11.13 -9.30 -14.37
C MET A 69 10.25 -9.24 -15.62
N LYS A 70 10.81 -8.82 -16.76
CA LYS A 70 10.09 -8.80 -18.03
C LYS A 70 9.63 -10.20 -18.44
N LYS A 71 10.51 -11.20 -18.32
CA LYS A 71 10.20 -12.60 -18.68
C LYS A 71 9.01 -13.15 -17.90
N VAL A 72 8.85 -12.78 -16.63
CA VAL A 72 7.76 -13.25 -15.77
C VAL A 72 6.55 -12.30 -15.73
N GLY A 73 6.57 -11.21 -16.50
CA GLY A 73 5.43 -10.31 -16.66
C GLY A 73 5.27 -9.23 -15.58
N VAL A 74 6.33 -8.89 -14.84
CA VAL A 74 6.33 -7.72 -13.94
C VAL A 74 6.27 -6.44 -14.76
N GLY A 75 5.39 -5.51 -14.35
CA GLY A 75 5.19 -4.23 -15.03
C GLY A 75 6.02 -3.09 -14.46
N GLU A 76 6.32 -3.11 -13.17
CA GLU A 76 7.05 -2.02 -12.49
C GLU A 76 7.89 -2.56 -11.32
N ALA A 77 9.09 -2.00 -11.15
CA ALA A 77 10.00 -2.30 -10.05
C ALA A 77 10.28 -1.04 -9.22
N TYR A 78 10.07 -1.11 -7.90
CA TYR A 78 10.35 -0.02 -6.97
C TYR A 78 11.71 -0.20 -6.30
N ILE A 79 12.66 0.69 -6.60
CA ILE A 79 13.96 0.70 -5.94
C ILE A 79 13.79 1.19 -4.49
N GLY A 80 14.09 0.30 -3.55
CA GLY A 80 14.26 0.60 -2.13
C GLY A 80 15.72 0.45 -1.74
N ILE A 81 16.28 1.40 -0.98
CA ILE A 81 17.70 1.42 -0.63
C ILE A 81 17.85 0.94 0.81
N ILE A 82 18.30 -0.30 1.01
CA ILE A 82 18.35 -0.93 2.33
C ILE A 82 19.81 -1.13 2.73
N ALA A 83 20.16 -0.71 3.95
CA ALA A 83 21.51 -0.79 4.48
C ALA A 83 21.53 -1.51 5.84
N GLY A 84 22.62 -2.25 6.10
CA GLY A 84 22.88 -2.95 7.36
C GLY A 84 22.09 -4.24 7.56
N GLN A 85 21.42 -4.77 6.53
CA GLN A 85 20.51 -5.91 6.67
C GLN A 85 20.92 -7.17 5.91
N ALA A 86 21.76 -7.06 4.86
CA ALA A 86 22.25 -8.23 4.13
C ALA A 86 23.56 -8.78 4.72
N GLY A 87 24.07 -8.20 5.82
CA GLY A 87 25.27 -8.67 6.51
C GLY A 87 26.54 -8.65 5.64
N SER A 88 26.49 -7.92 4.52
CA SER A 88 27.52 -7.95 3.48
C SER A 88 28.47 -6.78 3.69
N LEU A 89 29.65 -7.06 4.24
CA LEU A 89 30.72 -6.08 4.41
C LEU A 89 31.95 -6.44 3.55
N PRO A 90 32.65 -5.44 2.98
CA PRO A 90 32.34 -4.01 3.04
C PRO A 90 31.14 -3.66 2.15
N ALA A 91 30.40 -2.60 2.54
CA ALA A 91 29.34 -2.06 1.71
C ALA A 91 29.91 -1.65 0.34
N GLY A 92 29.23 -2.04 -0.73
CA GLY A 92 29.67 -1.75 -2.10
C GLY A 92 29.53 -0.28 -2.47
N VAL A 93 28.66 0.03 -3.43
CA VAL A 93 28.47 1.40 -3.92
C VAL A 93 27.75 2.26 -2.87
N LYS A 94 28.37 3.40 -2.50
CA LYS A 94 27.78 4.37 -1.57
C LYS A 94 26.57 5.07 -2.20
N VAL A 95 25.44 5.04 -1.51
CA VAL A 95 24.20 5.74 -1.91
C VAL A 95 24.45 7.24 -2.02
N PHE A 96 23.82 7.88 -3.01
CA PHE A 96 24.02 9.30 -3.39
C PHE A 96 25.40 9.70 -3.90
N SER A 97 26.30 8.74 -4.13
CA SER A 97 27.53 8.99 -4.88
C SER A 97 27.29 9.02 -6.39
N GLU A 98 28.22 9.57 -7.17
CA GLU A 98 28.13 9.56 -8.65
C GLU A 98 27.99 8.13 -9.24
N PRO A 99 28.78 7.11 -8.79
CA PRO A 99 28.58 5.73 -9.24
C PRO A 99 27.18 5.17 -8.95
N TRP A 100 26.55 5.58 -7.84
CA TRP A 100 25.19 5.19 -7.52
C TRP A 100 24.19 5.80 -8.52
N TRP A 101 24.32 7.09 -8.83
CA TRP A 101 23.48 7.74 -9.83
C TRP A 101 23.66 7.14 -11.23
N GLU A 102 24.86 6.69 -11.60
CA GLU A 102 25.08 5.94 -12.84
C GLU A 102 24.31 4.61 -12.88
N LEU A 103 24.16 3.93 -11.74
CA LEU A 103 23.40 2.68 -11.64
C LEU A 103 21.89 2.94 -11.71
N VAL A 104 21.40 4.02 -11.07
CA VAL A 104 20.00 4.46 -11.20
C VAL A 104 19.67 4.81 -12.66
N LYS A 105 20.53 5.60 -13.32
CA LYS A 105 20.39 5.92 -14.76
C LYS A 105 20.38 4.66 -15.63
N HIS A 106 21.22 3.68 -15.31
CA HIS A 106 21.25 2.39 -16.00
C HIS A 106 19.93 1.62 -15.82
N ALA A 107 19.41 1.53 -14.60
CA ALA A 107 18.13 0.87 -14.31
C ALA A 107 16.96 1.52 -15.07
N ILE A 108 16.88 2.86 -15.09
CA ILE A 108 15.84 3.59 -15.83
C ILE A 108 15.92 3.30 -17.34
N ARG A 109 17.13 3.32 -17.92
CA ARG A 109 17.33 3.03 -19.35
C ARG A 109 16.95 1.59 -19.70
N GLU A 110 17.36 0.62 -18.88
CA GLU A 110 17.04 -0.79 -19.08
C GLU A 110 15.54 -1.07 -18.88
N GLY A 111 14.92 -0.44 -17.88
CA GLY A 111 13.47 -0.51 -17.67
C GLY A 111 12.71 -0.01 -18.89
N GLY A 112 13.08 1.17 -19.41
CA GLY A 112 12.52 1.71 -20.66
C GLY A 112 12.74 0.81 -21.87
N ARG A 113 13.92 0.18 -22.00
CA ARG A 113 14.23 -0.78 -23.08
C ARG A 113 13.33 -2.02 -23.02
N LEU A 114 13.02 -2.51 -21.82
CA LEU A 114 12.29 -3.76 -21.60
C LEU A 114 10.78 -3.57 -21.42
N GLY A 115 10.32 -2.33 -21.19
CA GLY A 115 8.95 -2.02 -20.81
C GLY A 115 8.64 -2.51 -19.40
N VAL A 116 9.57 -2.27 -18.47
CA VAL A 116 9.40 -2.42 -17.02
C VAL A 116 9.60 -1.03 -16.41
N ASP A 117 8.55 -0.45 -15.84
CA ASP A 117 8.61 0.88 -15.23
C ASP A 117 9.51 0.85 -13.98
N ILE A 118 10.18 1.97 -13.71
CA ILE A 118 11.07 2.11 -12.56
C ILE A 118 10.53 3.17 -11.62
N GLY A 119 10.12 2.74 -10.44
CA GLY A 119 9.78 3.60 -9.32
C GLY A 119 10.91 3.67 -8.29
N MET A 120 10.89 4.69 -7.44
CA MET A 120 11.80 4.81 -6.30
C MET A 120 11.03 5.24 -5.06
N PHE A 121 11.44 4.77 -3.90
CA PHE A 121 10.94 5.32 -2.64
C PHE A 121 11.40 6.77 -2.47
N ASN A 122 10.59 7.56 -1.78
CA ASN A 122 10.76 9.00 -1.59
C ASN A 122 11.97 9.35 -0.70
N SER A 123 12.51 8.39 0.06
CA SER A 123 13.74 8.54 0.83
C SER A 123 14.52 7.22 0.89
N PRO A 124 15.81 7.24 1.31
CA PRO A 124 16.54 6.02 1.63
C PRO A 124 15.80 5.17 2.67
N GLY A 125 16.01 3.85 2.64
CA GLY A 125 15.28 2.89 3.45
C GLY A 125 14.01 2.39 2.76
N TRP A 126 13.07 1.92 3.58
CA TRP A 126 11.73 1.47 3.18
C TRP A 126 10.61 2.36 3.74
N SER A 127 10.96 3.24 4.67
CA SER A 127 10.04 4.16 5.34
C SER A 127 10.85 5.25 6.08
N GLN A 128 10.44 6.51 6.19
CA GLN A 128 9.25 7.11 5.55
C GLN A 128 9.63 8.35 4.73
N SER A 129 10.10 9.41 5.38
CA SER A 129 10.42 10.68 4.71
C SER A 129 11.58 11.35 5.45
N GLY A 130 12.73 10.68 5.49
CA GLY A 130 13.89 11.13 6.27
C GLY A 130 15.15 11.28 5.42
N GLY A 131 16.05 12.14 5.87
CA GLY A 131 17.38 12.25 5.27
C GLY A 131 18.29 13.20 6.05
N PRO A 132 19.61 13.11 5.83
CA PRO A 132 20.59 13.94 6.53
C PRO A 132 20.44 15.45 6.25
N TRP A 133 19.64 15.82 5.26
CA TRP A 133 19.32 17.20 4.92
C TRP A 133 18.19 17.82 5.78
N ILE A 134 17.46 17.02 6.56
CA ILE A 134 16.38 17.50 7.44
C ILE A 134 16.99 17.99 8.76
N LYS A 135 16.86 19.30 9.04
CA LYS A 135 17.30 19.88 10.32
C LYS A 135 16.35 19.45 11.45
N PRO A 136 16.81 19.40 12.73
CA PRO A 136 15.93 19.08 13.86
C PRO A 136 14.65 19.92 13.90
N GLN A 137 14.76 21.21 13.55
CA GLN A 137 13.62 22.12 13.54
C GLN A 137 12.59 21.84 12.44
N GLN A 138 12.96 21.07 11.41
CA GLN A 138 12.12 20.69 10.27
C GLN A 138 11.55 19.27 10.42
N SER A 139 11.91 18.55 11.48
CA SER A 139 11.37 17.22 11.77
C SER A 139 9.95 17.31 12.31
N MET A 140 9.26 16.16 12.37
CA MET A 140 7.99 16.03 13.05
C MET A 140 8.11 16.50 14.50
N ARG A 141 7.14 17.29 14.96
CA ARG A 141 7.08 17.83 16.32
C ARG A 141 5.80 17.40 17.00
N HIS A 142 5.82 17.35 18.32
CA HIS A 142 4.65 17.14 19.15
C HIS A 142 4.57 18.24 20.22
N VAL A 143 3.37 18.45 20.75
CA VAL A 143 3.16 19.38 21.86
C VAL A 143 3.58 18.70 23.15
N VAL A 144 4.36 19.40 23.95
CA VAL A 144 4.72 19.02 25.31
C VAL A 144 4.26 20.12 26.25
N THR A 145 3.85 19.74 27.45
CA THR A 145 3.42 20.68 28.48
C THR A 145 4.26 20.50 29.74
N SER A 146 4.37 21.58 30.49
CA SER A 146 4.84 21.58 31.85
C SER A 146 3.85 22.37 32.69
N GLU A 147 3.60 21.92 33.91
CA GLU A 147 2.54 22.46 34.75
C GLU A 147 3.06 22.75 36.15
N ILE A 148 2.56 23.85 36.72
CA ILE A 148 2.68 24.17 38.13
C ILE A 148 1.30 24.52 38.69
N ARG A 149 1.05 24.18 39.96
CA ARG A 149 -0.17 24.59 40.66
C ARG A 149 0.16 25.72 41.63
N LEU A 150 -0.69 26.74 41.64
CA LEU A 150 -0.56 27.92 42.50
C LEU A 150 -1.87 28.16 43.25
N HIS A 151 -1.78 28.62 44.50
CA HIS A 151 -2.94 28.99 45.31
C HIS A 151 -3.14 30.51 45.27
N GLY A 152 -4.20 30.99 44.62
CA GLY A 152 -4.51 32.41 44.54
C GLY A 152 -5.26 32.97 45.76
N PRO A 153 -5.35 34.30 45.90
CA PRO A 153 -4.65 35.31 45.08
C PRO A 153 -3.18 35.44 45.51
N GLN A 154 -2.25 35.37 44.55
CA GLN A 154 -0.82 35.61 44.78
C GLN A 154 -0.16 36.20 43.53
N ARG A 155 0.92 36.99 43.70
CA ARG A 155 1.85 37.34 42.62
C ARG A 155 2.91 36.24 42.55
N PHE A 156 3.00 35.56 41.41
CA PHE A 156 4.04 34.57 41.16
C PHE A 156 5.17 35.21 40.34
N GLU A 157 6.41 35.07 40.82
CA GLU A 157 7.62 35.51 40.13
C GLU A 157 8.68 34.42 40.29
N GLY A 158 8.92 33.67 39.22
CA GLY A 158 9.80 32.51 39.23
C GLY A 158 9.89 31.84 37.87
N ALA A 159 10.88 30.97 37.70
CA ALA A 159 11.04 30.19 36.48
C ALA A 159 9.98 29.08 36.39
N LEU A 160 9.34 28.96 35.24
CA LEU A 160 8.49 27.82 34.93
C LEU A 160 9.35 26.61 34.56
N PRO A 161 8.92 25.38 34.89
CA PRO A 161 9.61 24.17 34.44
C PRO A 161 9.63 24.10 32.91
N THR A 162 10.79 23.79 32.32
CA THR A 162 10.95 23.64 30.87
C THR A 162 11.06 22.17 30.51
N PRO A 163 10.30 21.66 29.52
CA PRO A 163 10.45 20.30 29.04
C PRO A 163 11.86 20.05 28.47
N ALA A 164 12.34 18.81 28.55
CA ALA A 164 13.67 18.46 28.04
C ALA A 164 13.74 18.51 26.51
N GLY A 165 14.91 18.85 25.97
CA GLY A 165 15.20 18.82 24.54
C GLY A 165 15.02 20.17 23.84
N MET A 166 14.85 20.12 22.51
CA MET A 166 14.71 21.31 21.68
C MET A 166 13.25 21.77 21.67
N VAL A 167 12.93 22.72 22.55
CA VAL A 167 11.56 23.23 22.74
C VAL A 167 11.45 24.64 22.19
N ASN A 168 10.29 24.93 21.58
CA ASN A 168 9.88 26.27 21.23
C ASN A 168 8.59 26.58 21.99
N ASP A 169 8.54 27.73 22.66
CA ASP A 169 7.34 28.15 23.37
C ASP A 169 6.18 28.41 22.40
N ILE A 170 4.99 27.91 22.77
CA ILE A 170 3.74 28.14 22.04
C ILE A 170 2.90 29.16 22.83
N ALA A 171 2.57 28.84 24.09
CA ALA A 171 1.77 29.69 24.95
C ALA A 171 2.00 29.33 26.42
N THR A 172 1.82 30.32 27.31
CA THR A 172 1.62 30.11 28.74
C THR A 172 0.17 30.42 29.07
N ILE A 173 -0.54 29.46 29.67
CA ILE A 173 -1.96 29.58 29.98
C ILE A 173 -2.14 29.40 31.49
N ALA A 174 -2.86 30.32 32.13
CA ALA A 174 -3.30 30.21 33.51
C ALA A 174 -4.82 30.10 33.55
N PHE A 175 -5.34 29.10 34.23
CA PHE A 175 -6.78 28.88 34.38
C PHE A 175 -7.09 28.34 35.79
N PRO A 176 -8.32 28.56 36.32
CA PRO A 176 -8.73 27.96 37.58
C PRO A 176 -8.70 26.42 37.48
N ALA A 177 -7.96 25.77 38.38
CA ALA A 177 -7.90 24.31 38.43
C ALA A 177 -9.32 23.73 38.63
N PRO A 178 -9.76 22.79 37.77
CA PRO A 178 -11.01 22.05 37.98
C PRO A 178 -11.03 21.36 39.35
N LYS A 179 -12.23 21.20 39.93
CA LYS A 179 -12.39 20.64 41.29
C LYS A 179 -11.81 19.22 41.46
N SER A 180 -11.78 18.44 40.38
CA SER A 180 -11.33 17.04 40.34
C SER A 180 -10.14 16.83 39.40
N ASP A 181 -9.35 17.87 39.17
CA ASP A 181 -8.27 17.86 38.17
C ASP A 181 -7.11 16.91 38.51
N THR A 182 -7.00 16.48 39.78
CA THR A 182 -6.03 15.48 40.25
C THR A 182 -6.67 14.11 40.45
N ASP A 183 -7.92 13.93 40.04
CA ASP A 183 -8.56 12.64 40.12
C ASP A 183 -8.08 11.75 38.97
N THR A 184 -7.70 10.53 39.33
CA THR A 184 -7.40 9.50 38.34
C THR A 184 -8.70 8.79 37.99
N ILE A 185 -8.78 8.22 36.78
CA ILE A 185 -9.96 7.46 36.35
C ILE A 185 -10.38 6.41 37.40
N SER A 186 -9.41 5.78 38.08
CA SER A 186 -9.63 4.79 39.14
C SER A 186 -10.45 5.30 40.32
N LYS A 187 -10.37 6.59 40.66
CA LYS A 187 -11.17 7.19 41.76
C LYS A 187 -12.65 7.28 41.43
N HIS A 188 -13.03 7.14 40.17
CA HIS A 188 -14.42 7.29 39.69
C HIS A 188 -15.11 5.95 39.38
N ASN A 189 -14.55 4.81 39.81
CA ASN A 189 -15.12 3.47 39.62
C ASN A 189 -15.60 3.23 38.16
N PRO A 190 -14.69 3.31 37.17
CA PRO A 190 -15.07 3.20 35.77
C PRO A 190 -15.65 1.80 35.51
N LYS A 191 -16.80 1.76 34.84
CA LYS A 191 -17.41 0.51 34.37
C LYS A 191 -17.17 0.36 32.88
N ILE A 192 -16.50 -0.73 32.49
CA ILE A 192 -16.39 -1.13 31.09
C ILE A 192 -17.54 -2.09 30.80
N SER A 193 -18.39 -1.75 29.84
CA SER A 193 -19.45 -2.61 29.32
C SER A 193 -19.25 -2.83 27.83
N GLY A 194 -19.56 -4.02 27.32
CA GLY A 194 -19.62 -4.28 25.88
C GLY A 194 -20.68 -5.32 25.53
N ASP A 195 -20.88 -5.52 24.22
CA ASP A 195 -21.93 -6.43 23.72
C ASP A 195 -21.51 -7.91 23.85
N ALA A 196 -22.46 -8.82 23.58
CA ALA A 196 -22.27 -10.27 23.72
C ALA A 196 -21.14 -10.86 22.85
N ARG A 197 -20.54 -10.08 21.92
CA ARG A 197 -19.41 -10.53 21.10
C ARG A 197 -18.07 -10.48 21.82
N ASN A 198 -18.01 -9.83 22.98
CA ASN A 198 -16.81 -9.81 23.83
C ASN A 198 -16.41 -11.20 24.36
N SER A 199 -17.34 -12.15 24.41
CA SER A 199 -17.05 -13.55 24.80
C SER A 199 -16.01 -14.24 23.92
N ARG A 200 -15.75 -13.74 22.70
CA ARG A 200 -14.68 -14.23 21.81
C ARG A 200 -13.34 -13.52 21.97
N LEU A 201 -13.29 -12.45 22.77
CA LEU A 201 -12.10 -11.65 23.02
C LEU A 201 -11.38 -12.04 24.32
N PHE A 202 -12.02 -12.86 25.16
CA PHE A 202 -11.49 -13.30 26.44
C PHE A 202 -11.53 -14.83 26.52
N ASP A 203 -10.56 -15.42 27.22
CA ASP A 203 -10.40 -16.87 27.42
C ASP A 203 -11.40 -17.48 28.42
N GLY A 204 -12.23 -16.65 29.06
CA GLY A 204 -13.21 -17.08 30.06
C GLY A 204 -12.59 -17.42 31.42
N ASP A 205 -11.28 -17.22 31.59
CA ASP A 205 -10.59 -17.45 32.85
C ASP A 205 -10.57 -16.16 33.68
N LEU A 206 -11.29 -16.19 34.82
CA LEU A 206 -11.36 -15.06 35.75
C LEU A 206 -10.06 -14.85 36.54
N ALA A 207 -9.08 -15.76 36.42
CA ALA A 207 -7.73 -15.57 36.94
C ALA A 207 -6.80 -14.83 35.97
N THR A 208 -7.18 -14.69 34.70
CA THR A 208 -6.40 -13.95 33.70
C THR A 208 -6.51 -12.45 33.96
N SER A 209 -5.54 -11.90 34.68
CA SER A 209 -5.37 -10.45 34.84
C SER A 209 -4.17 -9.96 34.03
N THR A 210 -4.36 -8.90 33.25
CA THR A 210 -3.24 -8.11 32.72
C THR A 210 -3.20 -6.78 33.47
N PRO A 211 -2.04 -6.37 34.03
CA PRO A 211 -1.90 -5.04 34.59
C PRO A 211 -2.17 -4.01 33.49
N ALA A 212 -3.04 -3.03 33.77
CA ALA A 212 -3.13 -1.88 32.88
C ALA A 212 -1.76 -1.18 32.84
N PRO A 213 -1.24 -0.83 31.65
CA PRO A 213 0.04 -0.16 31.54
C PRO A 213 0.01 1.13 32.36
N ALA A 214 1.08 1.39 33.12
CA ALA A 214 1.21 2.60 33.91
C ALA A 214 1.39 3.79 32.95
N GLY A 215 0.31 4.53 32.70
CA GLY A 215 0.34 5.73 31.87
C GLY A 215 -0.86 5.84 30.94
N GLY A 216 -1.94 6.41 31.46
CA GLY A 216 -3.07 6.96 30.72
C GLY A 216 -3.51 8.24 31.39
#